data_AF-A0AAE0KE49-F1
#
_entry.id   AF-A0AAE0KE49-F1
#
_cell.length_a   1.000
_cell.length_b   1.000
_cell.length_c   1.000
_cell.angle_alpha   90.00
_cell.angle_beta   90.00
_cell.angle_gamma   90.00
#
_symmetry.space_group_name_H-M   'P 1'
#
loop_
_entity.id
_entity.type
_entity.pdbx_description
1 polymer ?
#
loop_
_entity_poly.entity_id
_entity_poly.type
_entity_poly.pdbx_seq_one_letter_code
_entity_poly.pdbx_strand_id
1 'polypeptide(L)'
;MSAQDSLTVLTYTQNAPPKVMAKQWLHLYQQGPVWVRPMVLSGTLANGYLAWSCSEGDQQRLAYVAALAVFFATFPLTLAHFEPGINGACKWKVESLLASDGFSLQASNGFPSPFRHSATESSKKWADSASIAELVASWGRLNHVRWVMSLFAAAASGYATFCF
;
A
#
# COMPACT_ATOMS: atom_id res chain seq x y z
N MET A 1 -8.68 0.39 -14.15
CA MET A 1 -9.46 1.07 -13.10
C MET A 1 -9.21 2.55 -13.25
N SER A 2 -10.19 3.31 -13.72
CA SER A 2 -10.08 4.76 -13.88
C SER A 2 -10.08 5.45 -12.50
N ALA A 3 -9.64 6.70 -12.42
CA ALA A 3 -9.78 7.52 -11.21
C ALA A 3 -11.26 7.69 -10.80
N GLN A 4 -12.18 7.59 -11.77
CA GLN A 4 -13.62 7.62 -11.60
C GLN A 4 -14.16 6.33 -10.96
N ASP A 5 -13.57 5.18 -11.29
CA ASP A 5 -13.90 3.89 -10.65
C ASP A 5 -13.47 3.88 -9.17
N SER A 6 -12.31 4.49 -8.86
CA SER A 6 -11.84 4.65 -7.48
C SER A 6 -12.76 5.55 -6.63
N LEU A 7 -13.29 6.62 -7.23
CA LEU A 7 -14.27 7.50 -6.60
C LEU A 7 -15.63 6.79 -6.42
N THR A 8 -16.04 5.99 -7.39
CA THR A 8 -17.30 5.24 -7.34
C THR A 8 -17.28 4.14 -6.28
N VAL A 9 -16.17 3.41 -6.13
CA VAL A 9 -15.97 2.46 -5.01
C VAL A 9 -15.96 3.19 -3.66
N LEU A 10 -15.39 4.39 -3.57
CA LEU A 10 -15.45 5.24 -2.37
C LEU A 10 -16.89 5.68 -2.04
N THR A 11 -17.69 6.07 -3.03
CA THR A 11 -19.09 6.49 -2.82
C THR A 11 -20.02 5.33 -2.47
N TYR A 12 -19.84 4.14 -3.06
CA TYR A 12 -20.62 2.95 -2.68
C TYR A 12 -20.18 2.35 -1.34
N THR A 13 -18.91 2.49 -0.96
CA THR A 13 -18.46 2.07 0.37
C THR A 13 -19.02 3.01 1.45
N GLN A 14 -19.05 4.33 1.25
CA GLN A 14 -19.53 5.28 2.28
C GLN A 14 -20.96 5.01 2.81
N ASN A 15 -21.82 4.33 2.05
CA ASN A 15 -23.18 4.00 2.48
C ASN A 15 -23.37 2.50 2.83
N ALA A 16 -22.33 1.69 2.74
CA ALA A 16 -22.40 0.27 3.09
C ALA A 16 -22.45 0.07 4.62
N PRO A 17 -23.18 -0.94 5.12
CA PRO A 17 -23.13 -1.28 6.55
C PRO A 17 -21.68 -1.54 7.01
N PRO A 18 -21.29 -1.13 8.24
CA PRO A 18 -19.89 -1.19 8.69
C PRO A 18 -19.24 -2.58 8.55
N LYS A 19 -19.96 -3.66 8.85
CA LYS A 19 -19.47 -5.03 8.70
C LYS A 19 -19.18 -5.40 7.24
N VAL A 20 -20.00 -4.92 6.30
CA VAL A 20 -19.80 -5.17 4.86
C VAL A 20 -18.54 -4.46 4.39
N MET A 21 -18.37 -3.18 4.76
CA MET A 21 -17.17 -2.44 4.43
C MET A 21 -15.91 -3.07 5.03
N ALA A 22 -15.97 -3.52 6.29
CA ALA A 22 -14.86 -4.21 6.94
C ALA A 22 -14.44 -5.46 6.15
N LYS A 23 -15.39 -6.28 5.71
CA LYS A 23 -15.13 -7.48 4.90
C LYS A 23 -14.54 -7.12 3.53
N GLN A 24 -15.10 -6.11 2.85
CA GLN A 24 -14.62 -5.63 1.55
C GLN A 24 -13.18 -5.11 1.63
N TRP A 25 -12.89 -4.25 2.62
CA TRP A 25 -11.54 -3.74 2.83
C TRP A 25 -10.56 -4.86 3.15
N LEU A 26 -10.91 -5.79 4.04
CA LEU A 26 -10.03 -6.90 4.42
C LEU A 26 -9.69 -7.77 3.21
N HIS A 27 -10.70 -8.10 2.38
CA HIS A 27 -10.49 -8.88 1.16
C HIS A 27 -9.53 -8.16 0.20
N LEU A 28 -9.76 -6.88 -0.07
CA LEU A 28 -8.89 -6.09 -0.95
C LEU A 28 -7.46 -5.98 -0.39
N TYR A 29 -7.34 -5.72 0.90
CA TYR A 29 -6.04 -5.58 1.57
C TYR A 29 -5.24 -6.89 1.54
N GLN A 30 -5.89 -8.05 1.68
CA GLN A 30 -5.25 -9.36 1.57
C GLN A 30 -4.76 -9.68 0.15
N GLN A 31 -5.38 -9.10 -0.89
CA GLN A 31 -4.90 -9.24 -2.28
C GLN A 31 -3.66 -8.38 -2.57
N GLY A 32 -3.50 -7.25 -1.86
CA GLY A 32 -2.41 -6.29 -2.12
C GLY A 32 -1.01 -6.93 -2.21
N PRO A 33 -0.57 -7.75 -1.24
CA PRO A 33 0.73 -8.40 -1.27
C PRO A 33 1.00 -9.30 -2.48
N VAL A 34 -0.05 -9.85 -3.10
CA VAL A 34 0.06 -10.72 -4.30
C VAL A 34 0.56 -9.92 -5.50
N TRP A 35 0.13 -8.66 -5.64
CA TRP A 35 0.44 -7.84 -6.81
C TRP A 35 1.56 -6.83 -6.54
N VAL A 36 1.54 -6.19 -5.37
CA VAL A 36 2.44 -5.07 -5.06
C VAL A 36 3.87 -5.55 -4.83
N ARG A 37 4.07 -6.67 -4.13
CA ARG A 37 5.43 -7.16 -3.83
C ARG A 37 6.19 -7.55 -5.09
N PRO A 38 5.63 -8.37 -6.02
CA PRO A 38 6.33 -8.69 -7.26
C PRO A 38 6.62 -7.45 -8.11
N MET A 39 5.68 -6.51 -8.19
CA MET A 39 5.84 -5.28 -8.97
C MET A 39 6.95 -4.38 -8.42
N VAL A 40 6.96 -4.13 -7.11
CA VAL A 40 8.00 -3.30 -6.46
C VAL A 40 9.36 -3.97 -6.55
N LEU A 41 9.44 -5.29 -6.32
CA LEU A 41 10.71 -6.02 -6.36
C LEU A 41 11.29 -6.06 -7.79
N SER A 42 10.48 -6.41 -8.78
CA SER A 42 10.92 -6.43 -10.18
C SER A 42 11.31 -5.04 -10.68
N GLY A 43 10.54 -4.00 -10.36
CA GLY A 43 10.87 -2.62 -10.71
C GLY A 43 12.17 -2.14 -10.04
N THR A 44 12.40 -2.50 -8.78
CA THR A 44 13.64 -2.21 -8.05
C THR A 44 14.83 -2.90 -8.74
N LEU A 45 14.75 -4.22 -8.94
CA LEU A 45 15.84 -4.99 -9.53
C LEU A 45 16.16 -4.57 -10.97
N ALA A 46 15.13 -4.34 -11.79
CA ALA A 46 15.28 -3.91 -13.18
C ALA A 46 15.99 -2.56 -13.28
N ASN A 47 15.55 -1.56 -12.51
CA ASN A 47 16.19 -0.24 -12.52
C ASN A 47 17.61 -0.27 -11.93
N GLY A 48 17.86 -1.12 -10.92
CA GLY A 48 19.21 -1.34 -10.41
C GLY A 48 20.14 -1.93 -11.46
N TYR A 49 19.68 -2.94 -12.19
CA TYR A 49 20.43 -3.55 -13.28
C TYR A 49 20.68 -2.55 -14.43
N LEU A 50 19.66 -1.78 -14.83
CA LEU A 50 19.79 -0.78 -15.89
C LEU A 50 20.76 0.34 -15.49
N ALA A 51 20.67 0.85 -14.27
CA ALA A 51 21.62 1.84 -13.74
C ALA A 51 23.06 1.33 -13.72
N TRP A 52 23.26 0.05 -13.38
CA TRP A 52 24.58 -0.59 -13.39
C TRP A 52 25.12 -0.83 -14.81
N SER A 53 24.23 -1.11 -15.77
CA SER A 53 24.60 -1.45 -17.15
C SER A 53 24.78 -0.23 -18.06
N CYS A 54 24.37 0.97 -17.63
CA CYS A 54 24.57 2.20 -18.38
C CYS A 54 26.06 2.46 -18.67
N SER A 55 26.44 2.42 -19.95
CA SER A 55 27.76 2.83 -20.44
C SER A 55 27.85 4.32 -20.77
N GLU A 56 26.70 4.98 -20.98
CA GLU A 56 26.62 6.37 -21.44
C GLU A 56 25.84 7.28 -20.47
N GLY A 57 26.29 8.53 -20.35
CA GLY A 57 25.55 9.66 -19.80
C GLY A 57 25.20 9.61 -18.31
N ASP A 58 25.72 10.56 -17.52
CA ASP A 58 25.32 10.71 -16.12
C ASP A 58 23.80 10.84 -15.94
N GLN A 59 23.09 11.42 -16.90
CA GLN A 59 21.65 11.65 -16.83
C GLN A 59 20.80 10.37 -16.96
N GLN A 60 21.14 9.44 -17.86
CA GLN A 60 20.41 8.18 -18.02
C GLN A 60 20.53 7.32 -16.75
N ARG A 61 21.76 7.18 -16.25
CA ARG A 61 22.05 6.49 -14.99
C ARG A 61 21.31 7.13 -13.81
N LEU A 62 21.34 8.46 -13.69
CA LEU A 62 20.64 9.17 -12.61
C LEU A 62 19.13 8.92 -12.64
N ALA A 63 18.51 8.87 -13.83
CA ALA A 63 17.09 8.58 -13.96
C ALA A 63 16.74 7.14 -13.51
N TYR A 64 17.54 6.14 -13.88
CA TYR A 64 17.36 4.77 -13.36
C TYR A 64 17.60 4.67 -11.85
N VAL A 65 18.61 5.36 -11.31
CA VAL A 65 18.86 5.43 -9.86
C VAL A 65 17.68 6.09 -9.14
N ALA A 66 17.09 7.15 -9.70
CA ALA A 66 15.90 7.78 -9.13
C ALA A 66 14.70 6.82 -9.11
N ALA A 67 14.44 6.12 -10.22
CA ALA A 67 13.39 5.11 -10.28
C ALA A 67 13.62 3.95 -9.29
N LEU A 68 14.85 3.44 -9.20
CA LEU A 68 15.28 2.45 -8.22
C LEU A 68 14.97 2.92 -6.79
N ALA A 69 15.40 4.14 -6.44
CA ALA A 69 15.21 4.69 -5.10
C ALA A 69 13.73 4.79 -4.72
N VAL A 70 12.87 5.22 -5.64
CA VAL A 70 11.42 5.34 -5.40
C VAL A 70 10.75 3.97 -5.23
N PHE A 71 11.05 3.00 -6.09
CA PHE A 71 10.53 1.63 -5.92
C PHE A 71 11.02 1.03 -4.61
N PHE A 72 12.32 1.13 -4.32
CA PHE A 72 12.90 0.61 -3.09
C PHE A 72 12.27 1.25 -1.85
N ALA A 73 12.10 2.57 -1.82
CA ALA A 73 11.53 3.32 -0.69
C ALA A 73 10.08 2.92 -0.36
N THR A 74 9.34 2.37 -1.33
CA THR A 74 7.96 1.88 -1.12
C THR A 74 7.91 0.77 -0.08
N PHE A 75 8.94 -0.08 -0.01
CA PHE A 75 9.02 -1.20 0.93
C PHE A 75 9.16 -0.75 2.40
N PRO A 76 10.23 -0.04 2.81
CA PRO A 76 10.38 0.39 4.20
C PRO A 76 9.24 1.34 4.64
N LEU A 77 8.75 2.21 3.76
CA LEU A 77 7.59 3.06 4.05
C LEU A 77 6.36 2.23 4.39
N THR A 78 6.11 1.17 3.61
CA THR A 78 4.96 0.29 3.84
C THR A 78 5.12 -0.48 5.16
N LEU A 79 6.29 -1.04 5.44
CA LEU A 79 6.51 -1.85 6.63
C LEU A 79 6.55 -1.02 7.92
N ALA A 80 7.24 0.12 7.91
CA ALA A 80 7.50 0.91 9.11
C ALA A 80 6.34 1.85 9.47
N HIS A 81 5.58 2.33 8.48
CA HIS A 81 4.55 3.34 8.71
C HIS A 81 3.15 2.84 8.39
N PHE A 82 2.95 2.23 7.22
CA PHE A 82 1.59 1.88 6.79
C PHE A 82 1.07 0.67 7.55
N GLU A 83 1.93 -0.33 7.73
CA GLU A 83 1.57 -1.59 8.36
C GLU A 83 1.18 -1.43 9.84
N PRO A 84 2.00 -0.79 10.70
CA PRO A 84 1.62 -0.56 12.09
C PRO A 84 0.64 0.60 12.29
N GLY A 85 0.62 1.55 11.36
CA GLY A 85 -0.27 2.70 11.32
C GLY A 85 -1.65 2.35 10.76
N ILE A 86 -1.94 2.84 9.56
CA ILE A 86 -3.27 2.76 8.94
C ILE A 86 -3.77 1.32 8.72
N ASN A 87 -2.92 0.39 8.26
CA ASN A 87 -3.33 -0.99 8.03
C ASN A 87 -3.63 -1.66 9.37
N GLY A 88 -2.80 -1.41 10.39
CA GLY A 88 -3.01 -1.87 11.74
C GLY A 88 -4.34 -1.38 12.33
N ALA A 89 -4.61 -0.07 12.21
CA ALA A 89 -5.88 0.52 12.65
C ALA A 89 -7.09 -0.13 11.94
N CYS A 90 -7.01 -0.33 10.62
CA CYS A 90 -8.08 -1.00 9.87
C CYS A 90 -8.27 -2.46 10.32
N LYS A 91 -7.20 -3.24 10.49
CA LYS A 91 -7.27 -4.63 11.00
C LYS A 91 -7.93 -4.69 12.37
N TRP A 92 -7.56 -3.77 13.27
CA TRP A 92 -8.16 -3.67 14.60
C TRP A 92 -9.66 -3.40 14.50
N LYS A 93 -10.07 -2.37 13.73
CA LYS A 93 -11.49 -2.06 13.54
C LYS A 93 -12.27 -3.21 12.91
N VAL A 94 -11.69 -3.90 11.93
CA VAL A 94 -12.30 -5.08 11.29
C VAL A 94 -12.56 -6.17 12.31
N GLU A 95 -11.59 -6.49 13.16
CA GLU A 95 -11.77 -7.48 14.22
C GLU A 95 -12.87 -7.05 15.19
N SER A 96 -12.83 -5.82 15.68
CA SER A 96 -13.87 -5.31 16.61
C SER A 96 -15.28 -5.37 16.00
N LEU A 97 -15.42 -5.10 14.69
CA LEU A 97 -16.71 -5.16 13.99
C LEU A 97 -17.16 -6.60 13.69
N LEU A 98 -16.24 -7.55 13.53
CA LEU A 98 -16.54 -8.93 13.14
C LEU A 98 -16.38 -9.93 14.29
N ALA A 99 -16.07 -9.47 15.50
CA ALA A 99 -15.89 -10.31 16.68
C ALA A 99 -17.14 -11.17 16.97
N SER A 100 -18.34 -10.62 16.80
CA SER A 100 -19.60 -11.38 16.94
C SER A 100 -19.78 -12.48 15.89
N ASP A 101 -19.08 -12.38 14.76
CA ASP A 101 -19.09 -13.37 13.68
C ASP A 101 -17.97 -14.43 13.91
N GLY A 102 -17.27 -14.39 15.05
CA GLY A 102 -16.18 -15.31 15.40
C GLY A 102 -14.85 -15.00 14.73
N PHE A 103 -14.69 -13.83 14.11
CA PHE A 103 -13.46 -13.45 13.43
C PHE A 103 -12.43 -12.87 14.40
N SER A 104 -11.18 -13.32 14.29
CA SER A 104 -10.03 -12.75 15.01
C SER A 104 -8.74 -12.93 14.20
N LEU A 105 -7.78 -12.03 14.42
CA LEU A 105 -6.45 -12.08 13.85
C LEU A 105 -5.42 -12.46 14.93
N GLN A 106 -4.46 -13.29 14.55
CA GLN A 106 -3.35 -13.62 15.43
C GLN A 106 -2.42 -12.41 15.61
N ALA A 107 -1.74 -12.33 16.74
CA ALA A 107 -0.68 -11.35 16.94
C ALA A 107 0.44 -11.52 15.89
N SER A 108 1.07 -10.41 15.48
CA SER A 108 2.26 -10.46 14.63
C SER A 108 3.44 -11.12 15.36
N ASN A 109 4.27 -11.81 14.58
CA ASN A 109 5.56 -12.36 15.00
C ASN A 109 6.73 -11.42 14.64
N GLY A 110 6.48 -10.12 14.51
CA GLY A 110 7.47 -9.12 14.08
C GLY A 110 7.53 -8.89 12.57
N PHE A 111 6.81 -9.69 11.76
CA PHE A 111 6.74 -9.51 10.31
C PHE A 111 5.35 -9.04 9.84
N PRO A 112 5.29 -8.04 8.95
CA PRO A 112 4.05 -7.61 8.30
C PRO A 112 3.32 -8.74 7.59
N SER A 113 2.05 -8.94 7.94
CA SER A 113 1.20 -9.97 7.37
C SER A 113 -0.24 -9.47 7.29
N PRO A 114 -0.90 -9.66 6.14
CA PRO A 114 -2.30 -9.25 6.01
C PRO A 114 -3.25 -10.11 6.87
N PHE A 115 -2.75 -11.21 7.43
CA PHE A 115 -3.49 -12.16 8.27
C PHE A 115 -3.14 -12.05 9.77
N ARG A 116 -2.35 -11.05 10.17
CA ARG A 116 -1.95 -10.85 11.58
C ARG A 116 -2.04 -9.39 12.00
N HIS A 117 -2.25 -9.17 13.30
CA HIS A 117 -2.26 -7.85 13.90
C HIS A 117 -0.89 -7.21 13.91
N SER A 118 -0.83 -5.99 13.38
CA SER A 118 0.36 -5.14 13.36
C SER A 118 0.15 -3.80 14.07
N ALA A 119 -1.06 -3.53 14.56
CA ALA A 119 -1.43 -2.22 15.10
C ALA A 119 -0.61 -1.84 16.34
N THR A 120 -0.06 -0.63 16.33
CA THR A 120 0.44 0.00 17.56
C THR A 120 -0.72 0.38 18.48
N GLU A 121 -0.42 0.62 19.76
CA GLU A 121 -1.43 1.11 20.72
C GLU A 121 -2.09 2.43 20.27
N SER A 122 -1.33 3.33 19.62
CA SER A 122 -1.89 4.56 19.04
C SER A 122 -2.87 4.26 17.90
N SER A 123 -2.54 3.32 17.01
CA SER A 123 -3.41 2.89 15.91
C SER A 123 -4.68 2.20 16.41
N LYS A 124 -4.61 1.42 17.50
CA LYS A 124 -5.79 0.82 18.14
C LYS A 124 -6.71 1.89 18.71
N LYS A 125 -6.16 2.84 19.49
CA LYS A 125 -6.92 3.97 20.05
C LYS A 125 -7.60 4.81 18.96
N TRP A 126 -6.88 5.08 17.87
CA TRP A 126 -7.45 5.76 16.71
C TRP A 126 -8.56 4.93 16.07
N ALA A 127 -8.33 3.63 15.87
CA ALA A 127 -9.33 2.75 15.33
C ALA A 127 -10.58 2.76 16.21
N ASP A 128 -10.48 2.59 17.52
CA ASP A 128 -11.64 2.54 18.42
C ASP A 128 -12.57 3.76 18.27
N SER A 129 -12.02 4.97 18.14
CA SER A 129 -12.81 6.20 17.96
C SER A 129 -13.28 6.45 16.52
N ALA A 130 -12.55 5.94 15.52
CA ALA A 130 -12.89 6.15 14.11
C ALA A 130 -13.98 5.18 13.61
N SER A 131 -14.76 5.64 12.64
CA SER A 131 -15.58 4.76 11.80
C SER A 131 -14.71 3.98 10.82
N ILE A 132 -15.19 2.81 10.38
CA ILE A 132 -14.49 2.05 9.33
C ILE A 132 -14.40 2.84 8.01
N ALA A 133 -15.40 3.70 7.71
CA ALA A 133 -15.38 4.56 6.53
C ALA A 133 -14.23 5.56 6.54
N GLU A 134 -13.99 6.22 7.67
CA GLU A 134 -12.87 7.16 7.83
C GLU A 134 -11.50 6.46 7.71
N LEU A 135 -11.39 5.26 8.28
CA LEU A 135 -10.18 4.45 8.17
C LEU A 135 -9.93 4.02 6.72
N VAL A 136 -10.95 3.48 6.04
CA VAL A 136 -10.84 3.05 4.64
C VAL A 136 -10.51 4.24 3.72
N ALA A 137 -11.13 5.40 3.93
CA ALA A 137 -10.81 6.61 3.17
C ALA A 137 -9.36 7.07 3.41
N SER A 138 -8.88 7.01 4.65
CA SER A 138 -7.50 7.34 5.00
C SER A 138 -6.49 6.35 4.41
N TRP A 139 -6.81 5.06 4.44
CA TRP A 139 -6.07 4.03 3.74
C TRP A 139 -6.02 4.28 2.23
N GLY A 140 -7.15 4.63 1.61
CA GLY A 140 -7.22 4.97 0.18
C GLY A 140 -6.32 6.14 -0.19
N ARG A 141 -6.35 7.23 0.60
CA ARG A 141 -5.48 8.41 0.40
C ARG A 141 -3.99 8.05 0.44
N LEU A 142 -3.57 7.27 1.44
CA LEU A 142 -2.17 6.84 1.56
C LEU A 142 -1.76 5.89 0.42
N ASN A 143 -2.67 5.03 -0.03
CA ASN A 143 -2.43 4.21 -1.22
C ASN A 143 -2.27 5.06 -2.48
N HIS A 144 -3.07 6.11 -2.64
CA HIS A 144 -2.95 7.02 -3.78
C HIS A 144 -1.55 7.64 -3.87
N VAL A 145 -0.97 8.03 -2.74
CA VAL A 145 0.42 8.52 -2.69
C VAL A 145 1.40 7.47 -3.24
N ARG A 146 1.28 6.20 -2.81
CA ARG A 146 2.12 5.11 -3.34
C ARG A 146 1.94 4.92 -4.85
N TRP A 147 0.72 4.99 -5.35
CA TRP A 147 0.45 4.90 -6.80
C TRP A 147 1.10 6.03 -7.59
N VAL A 148 1.01 7.27 -7.09
CA VAL A 148 1.66 8.42 -7.72
C VAL A 148 3.18 8.26 -7.73
N MET A 149 3.77 7.82 -6.61
CA MET A 149 5.21 7.52 -6.55
C MET A 149 5.62 6.46 -7.56
N SER A 150 4.89 5.34 -7.64
CA SER A 150 5.17 4.28 -8.62
C SER A 150 5.01 4.75 -10.07
N LEU A 151 4.03 5.62 -10.35
CA LEU A 151 3.86 6.21 -11.68
C LEU A 151 5.06 7.10 -12.05
N PHE A 152 5.53 7.95 -11.14
CA PHE A 152 6.73 8.76 -11.37
C PHE A 152 7.97 7.89 -11.60
N ALA A 153 8.15 6.82 -10.83
CA ALA A 153 9.27 5.89 -11.01
C ALA A 153 9.22 5.19 -12.38
N ALA A 154 8.04 4.74 -12.80
CA ALA A 154 7.84 4.14 -14.10
C ALA A 154 8.10 5.14 -15.25
N ALA A 155 7.64 6.39 -15.10
CA ALA A 155 7.88 7.44 -16.09
C ALA A 155 9.37 7.81 -16.21
N ALA A 156 10.09 7.94 -15.08
CA ALA A 156 11.53 8.19 -15.07
C ALA A 156 12.31 7.04 -15.73
N SER A 157 11.96 5.80 -15.39
CA SER A 157 12.55 4.59 -15.99
C SER A 157 12.31 4.55 -17.50
N GLY A 158 11.06 4.75 -17.94
CA GLY A 158 10.71 4.77 -19.36
C GLY A 158 11.40 5.90 -20.13
N TYR A 159 11.45 7.10 -19.57
CA TYR A 159 12.18 8.23 -20.18
C TYR A 159 13.66 7.90 -20.38
N ALA A 160 14.31 7.30 -19.37
CA ALA A 160 15.70 6.88 -19.47
C ALA A 160 15.92 5.83 -20.57
N THR A 161 14.96 4.93 -20.78
CA THR A 161 15.03 3.86 -21.80
C THR A 161 14.79 4.35 -23.22
N PHE A 162 13.92 5.35 -23.41
CA PHE A 162 13.49 5.78 -24.74
C PHE A 162 14.10 7.09 -25.23
N CYS A 163 14.73 7.87 -24.34
CA CYS A 163 15.26 9.20 -24.68
C CYS A 163 16.79 9.32 -24.56
N PHE A 164 17.48 8.25 -24.13
CA PHE A 164 18.93 8.09 -24.15
C PHE A 164 19.26 6.71 -24.70
#